data_AF-A0A392MHH2-F1
#
_entry.id   AF-A0A392MHH2-F1
#
_cell.length_a   1.000
_cell.length_b   1.000
_cell.length_c   1.000
_cell.angle_alpha   90.00
_cell.angle_beta   90.00
_cell.angle_gamma   90.00
#
_symmetry.space_group_name_H-M   'P 1'
#
loop_
_entity.id
_entity.type
_entity.pdbx_description
1 polymer ?
#
loop_
_entity_poly.entity_id
_entity_poly.type
_entity_poly.pdbx_seq_one_letter_code
_entity_poly.pdbx_strand_id
1 'polypeptide(L)'
;YDGAIESIEQINAAQLKLRDIVNSPSLDAACRKIDNLAGKKELDSTLVLMITKAWAAAKDSNMTKPEVKDILFHLYKTSVANLQRNIPKDVRIVKYLIQIEDPEEQLSALQDAFTPGVELQGTDVDSVYTTPEKLHMWVKSVVDAYHLSKEGTLLREARDMMSPEIIKKLEMLQKVIERKFM
;
A
#
# COMPACT_ATOMS: atom_id res chain seq x y z
N TYR A 1 18.72 13.64 -14.06
CA TYR A 1 17.85 14.36 -15.01
C TYR A 1 16.73 13.44 -15.48
N ASP A 2 17.04 12.19 -15.85
CA ASP A 2 16.04 11.16 -16.26
C ASP A 2 14.93 10.87 -15.23
N GLY A 3 15.27 10.64 -13.95
CA GLY A 3 14.25 10.31 -12.93
C GLY A 3 13.23 11.44 -12.64
N ALA A 4 13.59 12.70 -12.93
CA ALA A 4 12.66 13.82 -12.78
C ALA A 4 11.67 13.90 -13.95
N ILE A 5 12.10 13.53 -15.16
CA ILE A 5 11.24 13.49 -16.36
C ILE A 5 10.26 12.33 -16.25
N GLU A 6 10.73 11.15 -15.85
CA GLU A 6 9.88 9.96 -15.65
C GLU A 6 8.80 10.20 -14.57
N SER A 7 9.11 10.96 -13.51
CA SER A 7 8.14 11.35 -12.48
C SER A 7 7.06 12.31 -13.00
N ILE A 8 7.39 13.23 -13.91
CA ILE A 8 6.42 14.18 -14.50
C ILE A 8 5.43 13.44 -15.41
N GLU A 9 5.91 12.49 -16.23
CA GLU A 9 5.04 11.69 -17.09
C GLU A 9 4.08 10.83 -16.28
N GLN A 10 4.54 10.21 -15.20
CA GLN A 10 3.68 9.45 -14.28
C GLN A 10 2.61 10.32 -13.63
N ILE A 11 2.97 11.54 -13.20
CA ILE A 11 2.02 12.51 -12.64
C ILE A 11 0.98 12.92 -13.68
N ASN A 12 1.40 13.23 -14.91
CA ASN A 12 0.49 13.61 -15.98
C ASN A 12 -0.48 12.48 -16.36
N ALA A 13 0.03 11.25 -16.46
CA ALA A 13 -0.80 10.07 -16.72
C ALA A 13 -1.82 9.83 -15.61
N ALA A 14 -1.39 9.91 -14.34
CA ALA A 14 -2.29 9.79 -13.19
C ALA A 14 -3.35 10.91 -13.18
N GLN A 15 -2.98 12.14 -13.51
CA GLN A 15 -3.91 13.26 -13.58
C GLN A 15 -4.97 13.08 -14.68
N LEU A 16 -4.59 12.56 -15.85
CA LEU A 16 -5.53 12.23 -16.92
C LEU A 16 -6.54 11.16 -16.49
N LYS A 17 -6.07 10.10 -15.85
CA LYS A 17 -6.94 9.04 -15.29
C LYS A 17 -7.88 9.59 -14.22
N LEU A 18 -7.37 10.43 -13.31
CA LEU A 18 -8.20 11.05 -12.28
C LEU A 18 -9.31 11.93 -12.89
N ARG A 19 -8.96 12.74 -13.89
CA ARG A 19 -9.94 13.58 -14.59
C ARG A 19 -11.02 12.73 -15.26
N ASP A 20 -10.62 11.63 -15.88
CA ASP A 20 -11.56 10.69 -16.50
C ASP A 20 -12.48 10.01 -15.47
N ILE A 21 -11.98 9.67 -14.28
CA ILE A 21 -12.78 9.12 -13.17
C ILE A 21 -13.79 10.16 -12.69
N VAL A 22 -13.35 11.39 -12.39
CA VAL A 22 -14.21 12.45 -11.82
C VAL A 22 -15.26 12.94 -12.81
N ASN A 23 -14.97 12.91 -14.11
CA ASN A 23 -15.94 13.27 -15.16
C ASN A 23 -16.89 12.13 -15.53
N SER A 24 -16.95 11.05 -14.75
CA SER A 24 -17.88 9.96 -15.00
C SER A 24 -19.34 10.41 -14.83
N PRO A 25 -20.29 9.86 -15.60
CA PRO A 25 -21.69 10.27 -15.57
C PRO A 25 -22.41 9.91 -14.27
N SER A 26 -21.83 9.03 -13.44
CA SER A 26 -22.36 8.63 -12.14
C SER A 26 -21.24 8.13 -11.23
N LEU A 27 -21.52 8.06 -9.92
CA LEU A 27 -20.60 7.47 -8.94
C LEU A 27 -20.30 6.01 -9.24
N ASP A 28 -21.31 5.22 -9.63
CA ASP A 28 -21.13 3.82 -10.02
C ASP A 28 -20.17 3.69 -11.22
N ALA A 29 -20.35 4.53 -12.24
CA ALA A 29 -19.46 4.56 -13.40
C ALA A 29 -18.02 4.94 -13.01
N ALA A 30 -17.84 5.88 -12.09
CA ALA A 30 -16.53 6.27 -11.57
C ALA A 30 -15.85 5.12 -10.81
N CYS A 31 -16.58 4.43 -9.93
CA CYS A 31 -16.06 3.27 -9.18
C CYS A 31 -15.67 2.12 -10.13
N ARG A 32 -16.49 1.81 -11.13
CA ARG A 32 -16.15 0.78 -12.14
C ARG A 32 -14.88 1.11 -12.91
N LYS A 33 -14.61 2.40 -13.20
CA LYS A 33 -13.34 2.80 -13.83
C LYS A 33 -12.16 2.49 -12.93
N ILE A 34 -12.27 2.75 -11.62
CA ILE A 34 -11.23 2.39 -10.65
C ILE A 34 -11.01 0.87 -10.63
N ASP A 35 -12.09 0.07 -10.61
CA ASP A 35 -11.99 -1.40 -10.63
C ASP A 35 -11.32 -1.90 -11.93
N ASN A 36 -11.67 -1.31 -13.08
CA ASN A 36 -11.05 -1.64 -14.37
C ASN A 36 -9.55 -1.30 -14.41
N LEU A 37 -9.17 -0.14 -13.87
CA LEU A 37 -7.76 0.26 -13.75
C LEU A 37 -7.01 -0.71 -12.84
N ALA A 38 -7.60 -1.12 -11.73
CA ALA A 38 -7.01 -2.10 -10.81
C ALA A 38 -6.81 -3.45 -11.50
N GLY A 39 -7.83 -3.95 -12.21
CA GLY A 39 -7.75 -5.22 -12.95
C GLY A 39 -6.65 -5.24 -14.03
N LYS A 40 -6.30 -4.08 -14.58
CA LYS A 40 -5.21 -3.91 -15.56
C LYS A 40 -3.85 -3.59 -14.95
N LYS A 41 -3.74 -3.51 -13.61
CA LYS A 41 -2.55 -3.01 -12.90
C LYS A 41 -2.16 -1.56 -13.27
N GLU A 42 -3.14 -0.76 -13.68
CA GLU A 42 -2.99 0.65 -14.06
C GLU A 42 -3.45 1.62 -12.96
N LEU A 43 -4.02 1.11 -11.86
CA LEU A 43 -4.28 1.84 -10.63
C LEU A 43 -2.97 2.02 -9.85
N ASP A 44 -2.12 2.90 -10.35
CA ASP A 44 -0.79 3.16 -9.79
C ASP A 44 -0.84 3.99 -8.48
N SER A 45 0.27 3.97 -7.74
CA SER A 45 0.39 4.64 -6.44
C SER A 45 0.20 6.16 -6.53
N THR A 46 0.61 6.78 -7.64
CA THR A 46 0.46 8.22 -7.89
C THR A 46 -1.02 8.57 -8.03
N LEU A 47 -1.79 7.80 -8.81
CA LEU A 47 -3.24 7.98 -8.94
C LEU A 47 -3.96 7.80 -7.59
N VAL A 48 -3.62 6.75 -6.83
CA VAL A 48 -4.24 6.53 -5.51
C VAL A 48 -3.90 7.65 -4.53
N LEU A 49 -2.67 8.17 -4.55
CA LEU A 49 -2.27 9.31 -3.73
C LEU A 49 -3.07 10.56 -4.10
N MET A 50 -3.29 10.84 -5.38
CA MET A 50 -4.11 11.98 -5.81
C MET A 50 -5.56 11.85 -5.33
N ILE A 51 -6.17 10.67 -5.44
CA ILE A 51 -7.54 10.41 -4.94
C ILE A 51 -7.59 10.60 -3.41
N THR A 52 -6.59 10.09 -2.69
CA THR A 52 -6.48 10.22 -1.23
C THR A 52 -6.36 11.69 -0.81
N LYS A 53 -5.52 12.47 -1.51
CA LYS A 53 -5.36 13.90 -1.26
C LYS A 53 -6.65 14.69 -1.56
N ALA A 54 -7.34 14.36 -2.65
CA ALA A 54 -8.61 14.99 -2.99
C ALA A 54 -9.66 14.74 -1.90
N TRP A 55 -9.77 13.50 -1.40
CA TRP A 55 -10.63 13.17 -0.27
C TRP A 55 -10.23 13.92 1.02
N ALA A 56 -8.96 13.90 1.40
CA ALA A 56 -8.49 14.60 2.60
C ALA A 56 -8.80 16.11 2.55
N ALA A 57 -8.50 16.75 1.43
CA ALA A 57 -8.79 18.18 1.23
C ALA A 57 -10.30 18.48 1.28
N ALA A 58 -11.14 17.59 0.71
CA ALA A 58 -12.59 17.76 0.74
C ALA A 58 -13.18 17.53 2.12
N LYS A 59 -12.71 16.51 2.85
CA LYS A 59 -13.14 16.16 4.20
C LYS A 59 -13.00 17.36 5.14
N ASP A 60 -11.82 17.98 5.15
CA ASP A 60 -11.47 19.06 6.09
C ASP A 60 -11.95 20.45 5.61
N SER A 61 -12.46 20.57 4.38
CA SER A 61 -12.96 21.83 3.82
C SER A 61 -14.40 22.12 4.24
N ASN A 62 -14.65 23.33 4.73
CA ASN A 62 -16.00 23.85 4.97
C ASN A 62 -16.67 24.40 3.70
N MET A 63 -15.93 24.50 2.59
CA MET A 63 -16.42 25.05 1.32
C MET A 63 -16.92 23.95 0.36
N THR A 64 -16.61 22.69 0.65
CA THR A 64 -17.00 21.54 -0.19
C THR A 64 -18.38 21.04 0.19
N LYS A 65 -19.27 20.92 -0.81
CA LYS A 65 -20.63 20.41 -0.63
C LYS A 65 -20.60 18.96 -0.08
N PRO A 66 -21.56 18.57 0.79
CA PRO A 66 -21.64 17.22 1.34
C PRO A 66 -21.64 16.13 0.26
N GLU A 67 -22.36 16.34 -0.84
CA GLU A 67 -22.46 15.35 -1.93
C GLU A 67 -21.10 15.11 -2.61
N VAL A 68 -20.28 16.16 -2.72
CA VAL A 68 -18.92 16.05 -3.27
C VAL A 68 -18.01 15.31 -2.29
N LYS A 69 -18.17 15.53 -0.98
CA LYS A 69 -17.44 14.78 0.06
C LYS A 69 -17.79 13.30 -0.02
N ASP A 70 -19.07 12.96 -0.13
CA ASP A 70 -19.53 11.56 -0.22
C ASP A 70 -18.98 10.87 -1.48
N ILE A 71 -19.03 11.54 -2.64
CA ILE A 71 -18.43 11.01 -3.88
C ILE A 71 -16.94 10.74 -3.68
N LEU A 72 -16.17 11.72 -3.19
CA LEU A 72 -14.72 11.56 -2.99
C LEU A 72 -14.40 10.49 -1.95
N PHE A 73 -15.21 10.35 -0.90
CA PHE A 73 -15.09 9.27 0.07
C PHE A 73 -15.27 7.91 -0.58
N HIS A 74 -16.28 7.75 -1.43
CA HIS A 74 -16.52 6.49 -2.14
C HIS A 74 -15.41 6.16 -3.14
N LEU A 75 -14.89 7.14 -3.88
CA LEU A 75 -13.73 6.93 -4.76
C LEU A 75 -12.51 6.48 -3.96
N TYR A 76 -12.20 7.17 -2.85
CA TYR A 76 -11.13 6.79 -1.93
C TYR A 76 -11.31 5.36 -1.40
N LYS A 77 -12.50 5.02 -0.90
CA LYS A 77 -12.80 3.67 -0.38
C LYS A 77 -12.65 2.60 -1.45
N THR A 78 -13.08 2.86 -2.68
CA THR A 78 -12.95 1.94 -3.82
C THR A 78 -11.49 1.74 -4.21
N SER A 79 -10.70 2.80 -4.27
CA SER A 79 -9.26 2.70 -4.53
C SER A 79 -8.52 1.92 -3.45
N VAL A 80 -8.80 2.21 -2.17
CA VAL A 80 -8.18 1.50 -1.03
C VAL A 80 -8.59 0.02 -1.00
N ALA A 81 -9.85 -0.29 -1.27
CA ALA A 81 -10.31 -1.68 -1.33
C ALA A 81 -9.58 -2.47 -2.44
N ASN A 82 -9.38 -1.85 -3.61
CA ASN A 82 -8.61 -2.47 -4.68
C ASN A 82 -7.13 -2.66 -4.32
N LEU A 83 -6.51 -1.71 -3.61
CA LEU A 83 -5.16 -1.91 -3.09
C LEU A 83 -5.13 -3.09 -2.12
N GLN A 84 -6.07 -3.16 -1.17
CA GLN A 84 -6.16 -4.23 -0.17
C GLN A 84 -6.28 -5.62 -0.77
N ARG A 85 -7.11 -5.78 -1.81
CA ARG A 85 -7.29 -7.05 -2.53
C ARG A 85 -6.03 -7.50 -3.28
N ASN A 86 -5.18 -6.56 -3.70
CA ASN A 86 -3.97 -6.83 -4.45
C ASN A 86 -2.70 -6.76 -3.59
N ILE A 87 -2.82 -6.65 -2.26
CA ILE A 87 -1.66 -6.63 -1.37
C ILE A 87 -0.91 -7.95 -1.54
N PRO A 88 0.38 -7.93 -1.94
CA PRO A 88 1.16 -9.14 -2.06
C PRO A 88 1.19 -9.90 -0.74
N LYS A 89 1.21 -11.21 -0.86
CA LYS A 89 1.04 -12.12 0.26
C LYS A 89 2.10 -11.90 1.36
N ASP A 90 3.34 -11.59 0.97
CA ASP A 90 4.44 -11.23 1.88
C ASP A 90 4.18 -9.96 2.69
N VAL A 91 3.52 -8.96 2.11
CA VAL A 91 3.16 -7.72 2.83
C VAL A 91 2.14 -8.01 3.94
N ARG A 92 1.22 -8.94 3.68
CA ARG A 92 0.21 -9.36 4.66
C ARG A 92 0.88 -10.09 5.84
N ILE A 93 1.83 -10.99 5.55
CA ILE A 93 2.65 -11.65 6.57
C ILE A 93 3.38 -10.61 7.41
N VAL A 94 4.12 -9.67 6.80
CA VAL A 94 4.87 -8.66 7.56
C VAL A 94 3.94 -7.81 8.42
N LYS A 95 2.80 -7.37 7.87
CA LYS A 95 1.82 -6.58 8.62
C LYS A 95 1.33 -7.31 9.87
N TYR A 96 1.09 -8.62 9.77
CA TYR A 96 0.72 -9.45 10.91
C TYR A 96 1.88 -9.54 11.93
N LEU A 97 3.09 -9.86 11.47
CA LEU A 97 4.27 -10.04 12.33
C LEU A 97 4.61 -8.78 13.15
N ILE A 98 4.51 -7.59 12.58
CA ILE A 98 4.81 -6.33 13.29
C ILE A 98 3.71 -5.91 14.29
N GLN A 99 2.53 -6.54 14.24
CA GLN A 99 1.47 -6.32 15.23
C GLN A 99 1.68 -7.14 16.50
N ILE A 100 2.45 -8.23 16.43
CA ILE A 100 2.77 -9.07 17.58
C ILE A 100 3.80 -8.34 18.46
N GLU A 101 3.44 -8.10 19.72
CA GLU A 101 4.30 -7.41 20.69
C GLU A 101 5.21 -8.37 21.44
N ASP A 102 4.74 -9.60 21.70
CA ASP A 102 5.52 -10.61 22.40
C ASP A 102 6.61 -11.22 21.46
N PRO A 103 7.89 -11.19 21.83
CA PRO A 103 8.97 -11.70 20.98
C PRO A 103 8.93 -13.20 20.73
N GLU A 104 8.43 -14.01 21.67
CA GLU A 104 8.34 -15.47 21.52
C GLU A 104 7.18 -15.82 20.58
N GLU A 105 6.04 -15.15 20.73
CA GLU A 105 4.90 -15.26 19.81
C GLU A 105 5.28 -14.81 18.40
N GLN A 106 6.06 -13.71 18.26
CA GLN A 106 6.52 -13.24 16.95
C GLN A 106 7.46 -14.25 16.29
N LEU A 107 8.34 -14.88 17.08
CA LEU A 107 9.23 -15.93 16.58
C LEU A 107 8.46 -17.19 16.17
N SER A 108 7.45 -17.60 16.94
CA SER A 108 6.57 -18.71 16.59
C SER A 108 5.81 -18.41 15.29
N ALA A 109 5.23 -17.22 15.16
CA ALA A 109 4.53 -16.79 13.96
C ALA A 109 5.45 -16.72 12.72
N LEU A 110 6.72 -16.36 12.90
CA LEU A 110 7.74 -16.45 11.84
C LEU A 110 7.98 -17.90 11.41
N GLN A 111 8.11 -18.83 12.36
CA GLN A 111 8.28 -20.25 12.05
C GLN A 111 7.07 -20.79 11.27
N ASP A 112 5.86 -20.44 11.69
CA ASP A 112 4.64 -20.82 10.99
C ASP A 112 4.60 -20.23 9.57
N ALA A 113 4.97 -18.96 9.41
CA ALA A 113 5.01 -18.29 8.10
C ALA A 113 6.06 -18.89 7.14
N PHE A 114 7.11 -19.51 7.66
CA PHE A 114 8.15 -20.19 6.87
C PHE A 114 7.90 -21.68 6.67
N THR A 115 6.92 -22.25 7.35
CA THR A 115 6.56 -23.66 7.20
C THR A 115 5.52 -23.78 6.08
N PRO A 116 5.81 -24.49 4.97
CA PRO A 116 4.85 -24.66 3.89
C PRO A 116 3.62 -25.44 4.38
N GLY A 117 2.49 -24.76 4.52
CA GLY A 117 1.18 -25.38 4.76
C GLY A 117 0.49 -25.77 3.46
N VAL A 118 -0.56 -26.60 3.54
CA VAL A 118 -1.47 -26.83 2.40
C VAL A 118 -2.16 -25.50 2.09
N GLU A 119 -1.98 -24.99 0.88
CA GLU A 119 -2.66 -23.76 0.42
C GLU A 119 -4.17 -24.01 0.36
N LEU A 120 -4.89 -23.66 1.43
CA LEU A 120 -6.35 -23.59 1.37
C LEU A 120 -6.71 -22.31 0.60
N GLN A 121 -7.05 -22.47 -0.68
CA GLN A 121 -7.74 -21.42 -1.44
C GLN A 121 -9.17 -21.28 -0.90
N GLY A 122 -9.31 -20.65 0.27
CA GLY A 122 -10.58 -20.29 0.87
C GLY A 122 -10.67 -18.77 1.01
N THR A 123 -11.85 -18.21 0.76
CA THR A 123 -12.14 -16.76 0.78
C THR A 123 -11.88 -16.05 2.11
N ASP A 124 -11.43 -16.75 3.16
CA ASP A 124 -11.29 -16.19 4.50
C ASP A 124 -10.13 -16.76 5.35
N VAL A 125 -9.28 -17.64 4.79
CA VAL A 125 -8.09 -18.15 5.49
C VAL A 125 -6.91 -18.20 4.52
N ASP A 126 -6.22 -17.07 4.44
CA ASP A 126 -4.98 -16.90 3.68
C ASP A 126 -3.86 -17.63 4.42
N SER A 127 -3.70 -18.95 4.21
CA SER A 127 -2.51 -19.70 4.63
C SER A 127 -1.32 -19.30 3.75
N VAL A 128 -0.85 -18.07 3.94
CA VAL A 128 0.25 -17.51 3.17
C VAL A 128 1.56 -17.91 3.84
N TYR A 129 2.21 -18.94 3.33
CA TYR A 129 3.61 -19.18 3.65
C TYR A 129 4.52 -18.41 2.68
N THR A 130 5.73 -18.11 3.14
CA THR A 130 6.82 -17.49 2.39
C THR A 130 8.15 -18.18 2.72
N THR A 131 9.26 -17.71 2.16
CA THR A 131 10.60 -18.18 2.56
C THR A 131 11.33 -17.09 3.33
N PRO A 132 12.27 -17.45 4.23
CA PRO A 132 13.10 -16.48 4.93
C PRO A 132 13.75 -15.46 3.99
N GLU A 133 14.29 -15.91 2.85
CA GLU A 133 14.98 -15.09 1.85
C GLU A 133 14.05 -14.05 1.22
N LYS A 134 12.84 -14.47 0.83
CA LYS A 134 11.84 -13.59 0.22
C LYS A 134 11.37 -12.54 1.22
N LEU A 135 11.03 -12.96 2.44
CA LEU A 135 10.54 -12.04 3.46
C LEU A 135 11.63 -11.04 3.88
N HIS A 136 12.86 -11.50 4.09
CA HIS A 136 14.00 -10.63 4.41
C HIS A 136 14.30 -9.65 3.27
N MET A 137 14.36 -10.12 2.02
CA MET A 137 14.59 -9.25 0.87
C MET A 137 13.51 -8.18 0.77
N TRP A 138 12.25 -8.53 1.01
CA TRP A 138 11.14 -7.58 0.98
C TRP A 138 11.26 -6.55 2.11
N VAL A 139 11.45 -6.99 3.36
CA VAL A 139 11.60 -6.10 4.53
C VAL A 139 12.79 -5.16 4.34
N LYS A 140 13.94 -5.68 3.92
CA LYS A 140 15.12 -4.91 3.60
C LYS A 140 14.84 -3.87 2.52
N SER A 141 14.19 -4.25 1.41
CA SER A 141 13.87 -3.32 0.33
C SER A 141 13.02 -2.14 0.81
N VAL A 142 12.06 -2.39 1.72
CA VAL A 142 11.21 -1.33 2.30
C VAL A 142 12.01 -0.42 3.23
N VAL A 143 12.84 -0.99 4.11
CA VAL A 143 13.70 -0.21 5.03
C VAL A 143 14.70 0.64 4.24
N ASP A 144 15.35 0.05 3.24
CA ASP A 144 16.30 0.74 2.36
C ASP A 144 15.59 1.88 1.60
N ALA A 145 14.41 1.63 1.03
CA ALA A 145 13.63 2.66 0.34
C ALA A 145 13.24 3.81 1.27
N TYR A 146 12.86 3.53 2.52
CA TYR A 146 12.57 4.56 3.52
C TYR A 146 13.78 5.46 3.76
N HIS A 147 14.97 4.88 3.92
CA HIS A 147 16.21 5.63 4.18
C HIS A 147 16.79 6.34 2.95
N LEU A 148 16.59 5.79 1.74
CA LEU A 148 17.06 6.34 0.46
C LEU A 148 16.16 7.44 -0.11
N SER A 149 14.88 7.50 0.27
CA SER A 149 13.87 8.44 -0.27
C SER A 149 14.07 9.94 0.07
N LYS A 150 15.28 10.37 0.44
CA LYS A 150 15.58 11.75 0.89
C LYS A 150 15.40 12.84 -0.18
N GLU A 151 15.18 12.53 -1.47
CA GLU A 151 15.33 13.49 -2.58
C GLU A 151 14.08 13.82 -3.42
N GLY A 152 12.85 13.74 -2.88
CA GLY A 152 11.66 14.21 -3.63
C GLY A 152 10.50 14.69 -2.76
N THR A 153 9.79 15.74 -3.18
CA THR A 153 8.70 16.37 -2.39
C THR A 153 7.50 15.45 -2.16
N LEU A 154 7.07 14.67 -3.16
CA LEU A 154 5.96 13.70 -3.03
C LEU A 154 6.35 12.43 -2.27
N LEU A 155 7.58 11.93 -2.47
CA LEU A 155 8.11 10.78 -1.73
C LEU A 155 8.32 11.12 -0.24
N ARG A 156 8.73 12.36 0.05
CA ARG A 156 8.82 12.88 1.42
C ARG A 156 7.46 12.93 2.10
N GLU A 157 6.43 13.44 1.43
CA GLU A 157 5.06 13.46 1.98
C GLU A 157 4.50 12.05 2.21
N ALA A 158 4.73 11.11 1.29
CA ALA A 158 4.37 9.71 1.46
C ALA A 158 5.13 9.02 2.60
N ARG A 159 6.39 9.40 2.82
CA ARG A 159 7.22 8.97 3.94
C ARG A 159 6.77 9.56 5.27
N ASP A 160 6.39 10.83 5.31
CA ASP A 160 5.89 11.49 6.52
C ASP A 160 4.51 10.93 6.95
N MET A 161 3.81 10.22 6.04
CA MET A 161 2.64 9.39 6.35
C MET A 161 3.00 7.98 6.87
N MET A 162 4.25 7.52 6.74
CA MET A 162 4.70 6.25 7.32
C MET A 162 5.14 6.46 8.77
N SER A 163 4.63 5.63 9.69
CA SER A 163 5.00 5.75 11.09
C SER A 163 6.47 5.34 11.31
N PRO A 164 7.32 6.19 11.91
CA PRO A 164 8.70 5.85 12.24
C PRO A 164 8.80 4.65 13.22
N GLU A 165 7.74 4.37 13.96
CA GLU A 165 7.64 3.20 14.83
C GLU A 165 7.52 1.89 14.02
N ILE A 166 6.79 1.93 12.90
CA ILE A 166 6.67 0.78 12.00
C ILE A 166 8.02 0.46 11.39
N ILE A 167 8.80 1.46 10.96
CA ILE A 167 10.14 1.25 10.42
C ILE A 167 11.06 0.60 11.45
N LYS A 168 11.06 1.06 12.71
CA LYS A 168 11.83 0.41 13.79
C LYS A 168 11.43 -1.05 13.98
N LYS A 169 10.12 -1.35 13.96
CA LYS A 169 9.63 -2.74 14.05
C LYS A 169 10.10 -3.58 12.87
N LEU A 170 10.13 -3.03 11.65
CA LEU A 170 10.66 -3.70 10.46
C LEU A 170 12.17 -3.96 10.56
N GLU A 171 12.95 -2.99 11.05
CA GLU A 171 14.40 -3.16 11.28
C GLU A 171 14.68 -4.25 12.34
N MET A 172 13.87 -4.35 13.38
CA MET A 172 13.96 -5.42 14.37
C MET A 172 13.60 -6.77 13.76
N LEU A 173 12.49 -6.84 13.02
CA LEU A 173 12.05 -8.05 12.33
C LEU A 173 13.10 -8.56 11.35
N GLN A 174 13.72 -7.65 10.57
CA GLN A 174 14.81 -7.98 9.66
C GLN A 174 15.96 -8.68 10.39
N LYS A 175 16.42 -8.13 11.52
CA LYS A 175 17.50 -8.71 12.33
C LYS A 175 17.13 -10.08 12.92
N VAL A 176 15.87 -10.29 13.29
CA VAL A 176 15.40 -11.58 13.80
C VAL A 176 15.43 -12.62 12.69
N ILE A 177 14.94 -12.28 11.49
CA ILE A 177 14.97 -13.19 10.33
C ILE A 177 16.42 -13.57 10.00
N GLU A 178 17.31 -12.58 9.89
CA GLU A 178 18.72 -12.80 9.57
C GLU A 178 19.46 -13.63 10.62
N ARG A 179 19.15 -13.48 11.92
CA ARG A 179 19.86 -14.21 12.99
C ARG A 179 19.35 -15.63 13.22
N LYS A 180 18.09 -15.92 12.88
CA LYS A 180 17.41 -17.17 13.27
C LYS A 180 17.12 -18.08 12.09
N PHE A 181 17.11 -17.56 10.86
CA PHE A 181 16.66 -18.29 9.68
C PHE A 181 17.59 -18.14 8.46
N MET A 182 18.72 -17.44 8.59
CA MET A 182 19.76 -17.27 7.57
C MET A 182 21.14 -17.55 8.17
#